data_AF-A0AAV2SRA6-F1
#
_entry.id   AF-A0AAV2SRA6-F1
#
_cell.length_a   1.000
_cell.length_b   1.000
_cell.length_c   1.000
_cell.angle_alpha   90.00
_cell.angle_beta   90.00
_cell.angle_gamma   90.00
#
_symmetry.space_group_name_H-M   'P 1'
#
loop_
_entity.id
_entity.type
_entity.pdbx_description
1 polymer ?
#
loop_
_entity_poly.entity_id
_entity_poly.type
_entity_poly.pdbx_seq_one_letter_code
_entity_poly.pdbx_strand_id
1 'polypeptide(L)'
;ENSKALEIISDEAVQATLTADQGEDAKLDSWKNVPFTKKGDNYASFVTGIQVNYTKGGQKGEASYVVKLNACRPEFSDDIPDQTAKLFEKEGRFYLELLPELNQIMTQSGQKPLPFPKCYYAQYTEEKEMVVFEDLRLKGFKMTDRRKGMDLQHAILVMQGLGRMHAASIIMQKENSIDELKTRYPFLLKELWAGKMLQWIFSHSISTGKDMLAKVGGHEEAINWLSKQEPNIIDIFSKHLAIAAPFSAICHGDCWNNNILFR
;
A
#
# COMPACT_ATOMS: atom_id res chain seq x y z
N GLU A 1 -9.62 -21.94 -1.32
CA GLU A 1 -10.12 -20.82 -2.14
C GLU A 1 -9.04 -19.83 -2.60
N ASN A 2 -7.89 -19.66 -1.94
CA ASN A 2 -6.85 -18.70 -2.38
C ASN A 2 -5.71 -19.31 -3.24
N SER A 3 -5.92 -20.43 -3.95
CA SER A 3 -4.83 -21.05 -4.73
C SER A 3 -4.41 -20.21 -5.95
N LYS A 4 -5.37 -19.56 -6.63
CA LYS A 4 -5.12 -18.79 -7.85
C LYS A 4 -4.15 -17.62 -7.66
N ALA A 5 -4.27 -16.88 -6.56
CA ALA A 5 -3.35 -15.77 -6.28
C ALA A 5 -1.90 -16.26 -6.10
N LEU A 6 -1.70 -17.46 -5.54
CA LEU A 6 -0.36 -18.04 -5.38
C LEU A 6 0.27 -18.46 -6.71
N GLU A 7 -0.52 -18.74 -7.74
CA GLU A 7 -0.04 -19.08 -9.09
C GLU A 7 0.60 -17.87 -9.80
N ILE A 8 0.41 -16.65 -9.27
CA ILE A 8 1.08 -15.43 -9.77
C ILE A 8 2.59 -15.45 -9.44
N ILE A 9 3.00 -16.10 -8.35
CA ILE A 9 4.41 -16.14 -7.96
C ILE A 9 5.13 -17.15 -8.86
N SER A 10 6.02 -16.64 -9.73
CA SER A 10 6.84 -17.46 -10.62
C SER A 10 8.31 -17.50 -10.18
N ASP A 11 9.04 -18.52 -10.62
CA ASP A 11 10.47 -18.67 -10.36
C ASP A 11 11.27 -17.45 -10.86
N GLU A 12 10.88 -16.87 -12.00
CA GLU A 12 11.52 -15.68 -12.55
C GLU A 12 11.36 -14.47 -11.63
N ALA A 13 10.17 -14.28 -11.05
CA ALA A 13 9.94 -13.16 -10.15
C ALA A 13 10.65 -13.34 -8.79
N VAL A 14 10.73 -14.58 -8.30
CA VAL A 14 11.52 -14.91 -7.09
C VAL A 14 13.01 -14.71 -7.35
N GLN A 15 13.51 -15.14 -8.51
CA GLN A 15 14.89 -14.90 -8.92
C GLN A 15 15.17 -13.40 -9.07
N ALA A 16 14.28 -12.62 -9.68
CA ALA A 16 14.45 -11.16 -9.81
C ALA A 16 14.48 -10.47 -8.44
N THR A 17 13.61 -10.88 -7.51
CA THR A 17 13.61 -10.43 -6.11
C THR A 17 14.96 -10.73 -5.45
N LEU A 18 15.43 -11.97 -5.58
CA LEU A 18 16.69 -12.42 -5.01
C LEU A 18 17.88 -11.64 -5.60
N THR A 19 17.89 -11.39 -6.90
CA THR A 19 18.91 -10.58 -7.57
C THR A 19 18.94 -9.15 -7.02
N ALA A 20 17.78 -8.54 -6.80
CA ALA A 20 17.68 -7.19 -6.25
C ALA A 20 18.15 -7.09 -4.79
N ASP A 21 17.97 -8.16 -3.99
CA ASP A 21 18.37 -8.20 -2.58
C ASP A 21 19.82 -8.64 -2.38
N GLN A 22 20.23 -9.71 -3.05
CA GLN A 22 21.48 -10.43 -2.83
C GLN A 22 22.53 -10.18 -3.93
N GLY A 23 22.17 -9.59 -5.06
CA GLY A 23 23.06 -9.33 -6.20
C GLY A 23 22.93 -10.35 -7.34
N GLU A 24 23.49 -10.00 -8.50
CA GLU A 24 23.37 -10.76 -9.76
C GLU A 24 23.94 -12.19 -9.72
N ASP A 25 24.84 -12.47 -8.78
CA ASP A 25 25.49 -13.77 -8.59
C ASP A 25 24.69 -14.74 -7.71
N ALA A 26 23.57 -14.30 -7.13
CA ALA A 26 22.66 -15.14 -6.37
C ALA A 26 21.74 -15.95 -7.29
N LYS A 27 21.77 -17.29 -7.14
CA LYS A 27 20.96 -18.23 -7.92
C LYS A 27 19.92 -18.91 -7.06
N LEU A 28 18.66 -18.82 -7.47
CA LEU A 28 17.54 -19.51 -6.85
C LEU A 28 17.74 -21.03 -6.91
N ASP A 29 17.69 -21.70 -5.76
CA ASP A 29 17.70 -23.16 -5.69
C ASP A 29 16.28 -23.72 -5.54
N SER A 30 15.49 -23.11 -4.65
CA SER A 30 14.10 -23.47 -4.38
C SER A 30 13.42 -22.37 -3.58
N TRP A 31 12.10 -22.35 -3.60
CA TRP A 31 11.31 -21.52 -2.69
C TRP A 31 10.03 -22.22 -2.29
N LYS A 32 9.42 -21.74 -1.22
CA LYS A 32 8.10 -22.20 -0.78
C LYS A 32 7.27 -21.06 -0.21
N ASN A 33 5.97 -21.19 -0.38
CA ASN A 33 5.02 -20.33 0.30
C ASN A 33 5.01 -20.57 1.82
N VAL A 34 4.89 -19.48 2.57
CA VAL A 34 4.67 -19.52 4.02
C VAL A 34 3.43 -18.68 4.34
N PRO A 35 2.44 -19.25 5.08
CA PRO A 35 1.30 -18.49 5.55
C PRO A 35 1.72 -17.21 6.28
N PHE A 36 1.15 -16.08 5.89
CA PHE A 36 1.53 -14.76 6.41
C PHE A 36 0.42 -14.07 7.19
N THR A 37 -0.80 -14.10 6.66
CA THR A 37 -1.96 -13.41 7.25
C THR A 37 -3.02 -14.36 7.76
N LYS A 38 -3.80 -13.88 8.75
CA LYS A 38 -5.05 -14.51 9.15
C LYS A 38 -6.17 -14.04 8.21
N LYS A 39 -7.25 -14.82 8.16
CA LYS A 39 -8.43 -14.47 7.36
C LYS A 39 -8.94 -13.07 7.75
N GLY A 40 -8.97 -12.18 6.77
CA GLY A 40 -9.50 -10.83 6.90
C GLY A 40 -8.48 -9.72 7.17
N ASP A 41 -7.18 -10.01 7.31
CA ASP A 41 -6.16 -8.96 7.52
C ASP A 41 -5.98 -8.05 6.28
N ASN A 42 -6.26 -8.59 5.08
CA ASN A 42 -6.16 -7.86 3.82
C ASN A 42 -7.52 -7.81 3.09
N TYR A 43 -7.87 -6.62 2.61
CA TYR A 43 -9.15 -6.39 1.94
C TYR A 43 -9.04 -6.51 0.43
N ALA A 44 -8.18 -5.70 -0.19
CA ALA A 44 -8.04 -5.57 -1.66
C ALA A 44 -6.99 -6.50 -2.29
N SER A 45 -6.11 -7.10 -1.50
CA SER A 45 -5.00 -7.93 -1.99
C SER A 45 -4.86 -9.21 -1.16
N PHE A 46 -4.10 -10.16 -1.68
CA PHE A 46 -3.67 -11.35 -0.95
C PHE A 46 -2.20 -11.18 -0.54
N VAL A 47 -1.88 -11.33 0.74
CA VAL A 47 -0.50 -11.16 1.24
C VAL A 47 -0.01 -12.47 1.83
N THR A 48 1.17 -12.90 1.40
CA THR A 48 1.79 -14.16 1.76
C THR A 48 3.29 -14.01 1.97
N GLY A 49 3.94 -14.98 2.61
CA GLY A 49 5.39 -15.02 2.76
C GLY A 49 5.99 -16.01 1.78
N ILE A 50 7.24 -15.77 1.39
CA ILE A 50 8.04 -16.78 0.69
C ILE A 50 9.37 -16.98 1.41
N GLN A 51 9.77 -18.23 1.55
CA GLN A 51 11.11 -18.62 1.98
C GLN A 51 11.89 -19.08 0.76
N VAL A 52 13.09 -18.55 0.58
CA VAL A 52 13.92 -18.74 -0.60
C VAL A 52 15.26 -19.33 -0.17
N ASN A 53 15.63 -20.45 -0.78
CA ASN A 53 16.98 -21.01 -0.69
C ASN A 53 17.74 -20.64 -1.95
N TYR A 54 18.98 -20.19 -1.79
CA TYR A 54 19.80 -19.76 -2.91
C TYR A 54 21.27 -20.14 -2.76
N THR A 55 21.99 -20.11 -3.87
CA THR A 55 23.44 -20.25 -3.91
C THR A 55 24.07 -18.95 -4.41
N LYS A 56 25.04 -18.40 -3.67
CA LYS A 56 25.83 -17.23 -4.07
C LYS A 56 27.31 -17.51 -3.84
N GLY A 57 28.14 -17.35 -4.88
CA GLY A 57 29.58 -17.63 -4.78
C GLY A 57 29.91 -19.07 -4.32
N GLY A 58 29.05 -20.05 -4.64
CA GLY A 58 29.18 -21.44 -4.20
C GLY A 58 28.72 -21.72 -2.76
N GLN A 59 28.25 -20.72 -2.02
CA GLN A 59 27.72 -20.86 -0.66
C GLN A 59 26.18 -20.87 -0.68
N LYS A 60 25.58 -21.72 0.15
CA LYS A 60 24.13 -21.75 0.36
C LYS A 60 23.69 -20.63 1.30
N GLY A 61 22.55 -20.02 0.99
CA GLY A 61 21.91 -18.98 1.80
C GLY A 61 20.39 -19.14 1.83
N GLU A 62 19.77 -18.46 2.78
CA GLU A 62 18.32 -18.42 2.96
C GLU A 62 17.85 -16.96 3.05
N ALA A 63 16.70 -16.66 2.44
CA ALA A 63 16.05 -15.36 2.50
C ALA A 63 14.55 -15.51 2.74
N SER A 64 13.92 -14.47 3.29
CA SER A 64 12.48 -14.40 3.52
C SER A 64 11.93 -13.09 2.99
N TYR A 65 10.83 -13.17 2.24
CA TYR A 65 10.16 -12.02 1.66
C TYR A 65 8.66 -12.06 1.93
N VAL A 66 8.04 -10.89 1.86
CA VAL A 66 6.59 -10.72 1.93
C VAL A 66 6.09 -10.33 0.56
N VAL A 67 5.09 -11.05 0.06
CA VAL A 67 4.55 -10.87 -1.28
C VAL A 67 3.11 -10.42 -1.16
N LYS A 68 2.81 -9.25 -1.71
CA LYS A 68 1.46 -8.75 -1.93
C LYS A 68 1.07 -9.10 -3.36
N LEU A 69 -0.11 -9.69 -3.53
CA LEU A 69 -0.61 -10.28 -4.78
C LEU A 69 -2.01 -9.77 -5.09
N ASN A 70 -2.34 -9.72 -6.38
CA ASN A 70 -3.75 -9.65 -6.80
C ASN A 70 -4.53 -10.79 -6.12
N ALA A 71 -5.66 -10.45 -5.50
CA ALA A 71 -6.50 -11.44 -4.81
C ALA A 71 -7.35 -12.29 -5.79
N CYS A 72 -7.35 -11.96 -7.08
CA CYS A 72 -8.11 -12.64 -8.16
C CYS A 72 -9.61 -12.79 -7.83
N ARG A 73 -10.24 -11.80 -7.17
CA ARG A 73 -11.66 -11.91 -6.78
C ARG A 73 -12.57 -11.50 -7.95
N PRO A 74 -13.61 -12.30 -8.26
CA PRO A 74 -14.59 -11.98 -9.31
C PRO A 74 -15.37 -10.68 -9.06
N GLU A 75 -15.56 -10.29 -7.79
CA GLU A 75 -16.20 -9.01 -7.45
C GLU A 75 -15.41 -7.79 -7.96
N PHE A 76 -14.16 -8.00 -8.38
CA PHE A 76 -13.27 -7.04 -8.99
C PHE A 76 -12.98 -7.36 -10.49
N SER A 77 -13.72 -8.28 -11.13
CA SER A 77 -13.42 -8.71 -12.51
C SER A 77 -14.26 -8.04 -13.61
N ASP A 78 -15.51 -7.63 -13.34
CA ASP A 78 -16.42 -7.31 -14.46
C ASP A 78 -16.32 -5.86 -14.98
N ASP A 79 -15.57 -4.98 -14.31
CA ASP A 79 -15.34 -3.56 -14.72
C ASP A 79 -14.07 -2.93 -14.05
N ILE A 80 -13.25 -3.74 -13.36
CA ILE A 80 -12.29 -3.34 -12.32
C ILE A 80 -10.80 -3.80 -12.50
N PRO A 81 -10.40 -4.65 -13.47
CA PRO A 81 -8.98 -5.05 -13.62
C PRO A 81 -7.98 -3.89 -13.70
N ASP A 82 -8.32 -2.85 -14.47
CA ASP A 82 -7.52 -1.63 -14.63
C ASP A 82 -7.26 -0.88 -13.31
N GLN A 83 -8.17 -0.96 -12.34
CA GLN A 83 -8.00 -0.28 -11.04
C GLN A 83 -7.05 -1.04 -10.10
N THR A 84 -7.08 -2.38 -10.14
CA THR A 84 -6.15 -3.19 -9.34
C THR A 84 -4.71 -2.99 -9.85
N ALA A 85 -4.51 -3.06 -11.16
CA ALA A 85 -3.21 -2.74 -11.79
C ALA A 85 -2.72 -1.34 -11.40
N LYS A 86 -3.57 -0.32 -11.43
CA LYS A 86 -3.23 1.05 -10.99
C LYS A 86 -2.83 1.15 -9.52
N LEU A 87 -3.50 0.41 -8.63
CA LEU A 87 -3.16 0.38 -7.20
C LEU A 87 -1.77 -0.23 -6.99
N PHE A 88 -1.50 -1.37 -7.62
CA PHE A 88 -0.21 -2.06 -7.54
C PHE A 88 0.92 -1.25 -8.19
N GLU A 89 0.66 -0.62 -9.34
CA GLU A 89 1.62 0.27 -9.98
C GLU A 89 1.93 1.48 -9.08
N LYS A 90 0.91 2.12 -8.48
CA LYS A 90 1.11 3.27 -7.59
C LYS A 90 1.97 2.89 -6.37
N GLU A 91 1.71 1.73 -5.78
CA GLU A 91 2.47 1.21 -4.64
C GLU A 91 3.89 0.81 -5.05
N GLY A 92 4.05 -0.01 -6.08
CA GLY A 92 5.36 -0.46 -6.57
C GLY A 92 6.26 0.71 -6.95
N ARG A 93 5.74 1.68 -7.71
CA ARG A 93 6.49 2.87 -8.13
C ARG A 93 6.78 3.83 -6.97
N PHE A 94 5.89 3.93 -5.97
CA PHE A 94 6.23 4.65 -4.75
C PHE A 94 7.50 4.07 -4.10
N TYR A 95 7.56 2.75 -3.93
CA TYR A 95 8.69 2.13 -3.25
C TYR A 95 9.98 2.08 -4.10
N LEU A 96 9.88 1.81 -5.40
CA LEU A 96 11.03 1.60 -6.28
C LEU A 96 11.58 2.89 -6.89
N GLU A 97 10.74 3.91 -7.11
CA GLU A 97 11.14 5.17 -7.75
C GLU A 97 11.16 6.33 -6.75
N LEU A 98 10.04 6.58 -6.05
CA LEU A 98 9.87 7.82 -5.28
C LEU A 98 10.54 7.78 -3.89
N LEU A 99 10.39 6.67 -3.17
CA LEU A 99 10.93 6.50 -1.82
C LEU A 99 12.48 6.64 -1.77
N PRO A 100 13.26 6.14 -2.74
CA PRO A 100 14.70 6.42 -2.82
C PRO A 100 15.02 7.92 -2.84
N GLU A 101 14.31 8.71 -3.64
CA GLU A 101 14.51 10.16 -3.73
C GLU A 101 14.10 10.87 -2.43
N LEU A 102 12.98 10.48 -1.82
CA LEU A 102 12.59 10.99 -0.50
C LEU A 102 13.65 10.66 0.56
N ASN A 103 14.23 9.45 0.52
CA ASN A 103 15.31 9.05 1.44
C ASN A 103 16.61 9.81 1.20
N GLN A 104 16.91 10.18 -0.05
CA GLN A 104 18.04 11.04 -0.38
C GLN A 104 17.86 12.43 0.25
N ILE A 105 16.68 13.04 0.10
CA ILE A 105 16.33 14.33 0.74
C ILE A 105 16.50 14.25 2.26
N MET A 106 15.99 13.17 2.88
CA MET A 106 16.16 12.94 4.32
C MET A 106 17.63 12.87 4.72
N THR A 107 18.44 12.13 3.96
CA THR A 107 19.88 11.96 4.22
C THR A 107 20.64 13.28 4.07
N GLN A 108 20.37 14.04 3.01
CA GLN A 108 20.95 15.36 2.78
C GLN A 108 20.56 16.37 3.87
N SER A 109 19.39 16.20 4.47
CA SER A 109 18.91 16.98 5.61
C SER A 109 19.45 16.49 6.97
N GLY A 110 20.41 15.56 6.99
CA GLY A 110 20.99 14.98 8.20
C GLY A 110 20.03 14.09 9.00
N GLN A 111 18.94 13.63 8.37
CA GLN A 111 17.95 12.75 8.98
C GLN A 111 18.16 11.30 8.56
N LYS A 112 17.62 10.38 9.35
CA LYS A 112 17.56 8.96 8.98
C LYS A 112 16.63 8.76 7.77
N PRO A 113 16.77 7.67 7.00
CA PRO A 113 15.78 7.25 6.02
C PRO A 113 14.37 7.09 6.62
N LEU A 114 13.35 7.24 5.79
CA LEU A 114 11.95 7.02 6.15
C LEU A 114 11.73 5.54 6.53
N PRO A 115 10.83 5.25 7.50
CA PRO A 115 10.67 3.92 8.08
C PRO A 115 9.79 3.00 7.22
N PHE A 116 10.14 2.82 5.96
CA PHE A 116 9.47 1.92 5.02
C PHE A 116 10.28 0.62 4.83
N PRO A 117 9.64 -0.55 4.61
CA PRO A 117 10.36 -1.75 4.21
C PRO A 117 11.05 -1.54 2.86
N LYS A 118 12.11 -2.30 2.61
CA LYS A 118 12.65 -2.40 1.24
C LYS A 118 11.61 -3.07 0.33
N CYS A 119 11.50 -2.59 -0.89
CA CYS A 119 10.82 -3.27 -1.99
C CYS A 119 11.88 -3.78 -2.96
N TYR A 120 11.76 -5.03 -3.35
CA TYR A 120 12.74 -5.70 -4.20
C TYR A 120 12.24 -5.90 -5.62
N TYR A 121 10.93 -6.05 -5.78
CA TYR A 121 10.31 -6.34 -7.06
C TYR A 121 8.86 -5.86 -7.09
N ALA A 122 8.43 -5.37 -8.25
CA ALA A 122 7.04 -5.08 -8.52
C ALA A 122 6.72 -5.39 -9.99
N GLN A 123 5.54 -5.96 -10.23
CA GLN A 123 4.94 -6.07 -11.56
C GLN A 123 3.46 -5.70 -11.47
N TYR A 124 2.95 -5.13 -12.55
CA TYR A 124 1.61 -4.54 -12.63
C TYR A 124 0.92 -4.95 -13.93
N THR A 125 1.40 -6.04 -14.56
CA THR A 125 0.66 -6.70 -15.64
C THR A 125 -0.67 -7.19 -15.10
N GLU A 126 -1.73 -6.92 -15.84
CA GLU A 126 -3.10 -7.32 -15.50
C GLU A 126 -3.16 -8.79 -15.12
N GLU A 127 -3.87 -9.09 -14.03
CA GLU A 127 -4.03 -10.43 -13.42
C GLU A 127 -2.76 -11.05 -12.82
N LYS A 128 -1.60 -10.41 -12.96
CA LYS A 128 -0.30 -10.87 -12.44
C LYS A 128 0.33 -9.90 -11.45
N GLU A 129 -0.45 -8.95 -10.93
CA GLU A 129 0.05 -7.87 -10.11
C GLU A 129 0.66 -8.40 -8.80
N MET A 130 1.88 -7.93 -8.52
CA MET A 130 2.64 -8.37 -7.38
C MET A 130 3.62 -7.30 -6.92
N VAL A 131 3.79 -7.15 -5.61
CA VAL A 131 4.87 -6.37 -4.99
C VAL A 131 5.55 -7.21 -3.92
N VAL A 132 6.88 -7.22 -3.92
CA VAL A 132 7.70 -8.04 -3.02
C VAL A 132 8.52 -7.15 -2.09
N PHE A 133 8.34 -7.36 -0.79
CA PHE A 133 8.90 -6.56 0.28
C PHE A 133 9.83 -7.36 1.20
N GLU A 134 10.66 -6.63 1.93
CA GLU A 134 11.40 -7.14 3.08
C GLU A 134 10.47 -7.76 4.15
N ASP A 135 10.85 -8.92 4.66
CA ASP A 135 10.17 -9.55 5.79
C ASP A 135 10.56 -8.93 7.13
N LEU A 136 9.82 -7.89 7.51
CA LEU A 136 10.01 -7.18 8.78
C LEU A 136 9.73 -8.04 10.03
N ARG A 137 9.07 -9.21 9.91
CA ARG A 137 8.83 -10.10 11.06
C ARG A 137 10.14 -10.66 11.61
N LEU A 138 11.12 -10.89 10.73
CA LEU A 138 12.47 -11.32 11.12
C LEU A 138 13.18 -10.26 11.99
N LYS A 139 12.77 -9.00 11.88
CA LYS A 139 13.27 -7.89 12.70
C LYS A 139 12.43 -7.64 13.96
N GLY A 140 11.44 -8.49 14.24
CA GLY A 140 10.58 -8.42 15.42
C GLY A 140 9.38 -7.47 15.30
N PHE A 141 9.12 -6.90 14.11
CA PHE A 141 7.98 -6.03 13.89
C PHE A 141 6.65 -6.79 13.93
N LYS A 142 5.63 -6.18 14.52
CA LYS A 142 4.30 -6.76 14.69
C LYS A 142 3.20 -5.75 14.40
N MET A 143 2.07 -6.24 13.91
CA MET A 143 0.85 -5.46 13.74
C MET A 143 0.12 -5.35 15.09
N THR A 144 -0.54 -4.21 15.34
CA THR A 144 -1.45 -4.05 16.47
C THR A 144 -2.78 -4.80 16.22
N ASP A 145 -3.53 -5.08 17.28
CA ASP A 145 -4.87 -5.65 17.11
C ASP A 145 -5.79 -4.61 16.46
N ARG A 146 -6.16 -4.84 15.19
CA ARG A 146 -7.03 -3.95 14.41
C ARG A 146 -8.39 -3.68 15.05
N ARG A 147 -8.87 -4.55 15.95
CA ARG A 147 -10.14 -4.34 16.68
C ARG A 147 -9.98 -3.42 17.88
N LYS A 148 -8.77 -3.33 18.43
CA LYS A 148 -8.46 -2.44 19.56
C LYS A 148 -8.05 -1.05 19.12
N GLY A 149 -7.49 -0.91 17.92
CA GLY A 149 -6.95 0.36 17.44
C GLY A 149 -5.51 0.60 17.93
N MET A 150 -4.97 1.77 17.60
CA MET A 150 -3.66 2.23 18.11
C MET A 150 -3.86 2.96 19.44
N ASP A 151 -2.96 2.74 20.40
CA ASP A 151 -2.85 3.62 21.56
C ASP A 151 -2.11 4.91 21.19
N LEU A 152 -2.03 5.84 22.15
CA LEU A 152 -1.38 7.13 21.96
C LEU A 152 0.10 7.01 21.55
N GLN A 153 0.84 6.04 22.10
CA GLN A 153 2.26 5.88 21.80
C GLN A 153 2.45 5.42 20.35
N HIS A 154 1.65 4.45 19.91
CA HIS A 154 1.62 4.00 18.52
C HIS A 154 1.23 5.15 17.57
N ALA A 155 0.18 5.91 17.91
CA ALA A 155 -0.26 7.05 17.12
C ALA A 155 0.82 8.13 17.00
N ILE A 156 1.57 8.42 18.07
CA ILE A 156 2.70 9.37 18.03
C ILE A 156 3.77 8.90 17.03
N LEU A 157 4.15 7.62 17.06
CA LEU A 157 5.13 7.07 16.11
C LEU A 157 4.67 7.19 14.66
N VAL A 158 3.38 6.91 14.40
CA VAL A 158 2.78 7.07 13.08
C VAL A 158 2.80 8.52 12.62
N MET A 159 2.37 9.45 13.47
CA MET A 159 2.37 10.87 13.15
C MET A 159 3.77 11.42 12.91
N GLN A 160 4.79 10.94 13.65
CA GLN A 160 6.19 11.27 13.39
C GLN A 160 6.66 10.71 12.04
N GLY A 161 6.31 9.48 11.69
CA GLY A 161 6.61 8.88 10.39
C GLY A 161 5.99 9.66 9.23
N LEU A 162 4.69 9.96 9.33
CA LEU A 162 3.97 10.78 8.35
C LEU A 162 4.54 12.18 8.24
N GLY A 163 4.84 12.84 9.37
CA GLY A 163 5.44 14.17 9.39
C GLY A 163 6.78 14.22 8.65
N ARG A 164 7.63 13.20 8.84
CA ARG A 164 8.91 13.07 8.12
C ARG A 164 8.71 12.86 6.62
N MET A 165 7.76 12.00 6.23
CA MET A 165 7.43 11.79 4.81
C MET A 165 6.88 13.06 4.16
N HIS A 166 5.96 13.76 4.84
CA HIS A 166 5.39 15.02 4.37
C HIS A 166 6.48 16.09 4.20
N ALA A 167 7.36 16.23 5.19
CA ALA A 167 8.48 17.19 5.12
C ALA A 167 9.40 16.90 3.92
N ALA A 168 9.78 15.64 3.70
CA ALA A 168 10.58 15.26 2.53
C ALA A 168 9.86 15.60 1.21
N SER A 169 8.56 15.34 1.12
CA SER A 169 7.78 15.66 -0.09
C SER A 169 7.64 17.16 -0.35
N ILE A 170 7.54 17.98 0.71
CA ILE A 170 7.47 19.44 0.59
C ILE A 170 8.83 20.02 0.16
N ILE A 171 9.93 19.47 0.67
CA ILE A 171 11.28 19.86 0.23
C ILE A 171 11.46 19.51 -1.25
N MET A 172 11.08 18.29 -1.65
CA MET A 172 11.11 17.87 -3.05
C MET A 172 10.30 18.81 -3.96
N GLN A 173 9.12 19.23 -3.52
CA GLN A 173 8.29 20.20 -4.23
C GLN A 173 8.89 21.62 -4.25
N LYS A 174 9.67 22.00 -3.25
CA LYS A 174 10.35 23.29 -3.27
C LYS A 174 11.49 23.30 -4.30
N GLU A 175 12.13 22.15 -4.51
CA GLU A 175 13.23 21.96 -5.45
C GLU A 175 12.75 21.68 -6.88
N ASN A 176 11.52 21.18 -7.05
CA ASN A 176 10.93 20.81 -8.33
C ASN A 176 9.51 21.38 -8.42
N SER A 177 9.14 22.02 -9.54
CA SER A 177 7.77 22.54 -9.67
C SER A 177 6.72 21.41 -9.57
N ILE A 178 5.50 21.74 -9.14
CA ILE A 178 4.40 20.75 -9.08
C ILE A 178 4.21 20.08 -10.46
N ASP A 179 4.24 20.85 -11.54
CA ASP A 179 3.97 20.32 -12.89
C ASP A 179 5.09 19.39 -13.38
N GLU A 180 6.32 19.64 -12.93
CA GLU A 180 7.43 18.70 -13.14
C GLU A 180 7.22 17.39 -12.38
N LEU A 181 6.86 17.47 -11.09
CA LEU A 181 6.58 16.27 -10.29
C LEU A 181 5.40 15.47 -10.84
N LYS A 182 4.37 16.15 -11.34
CA LYS A 182 3.23 15.54 -12.04
C LYS A 182 3.65 14.78 -13.29
N THR A 183 4.60 15.33 -14.04
CA THR A 183 5.13 14.72 -15.26
C THR A 183 6.04 13.54 -14.94
N ARG A 184 6.87 13.66 -13.90
CA ARG A 184 7.82 12.63 -13.48
C ARG A 184 7.12 11.44 -12.80
N TYR A 185 6.10 11.72 -11.98
CA TYR A 185 5.34 10.73 -11.22
C TYR A 185 3.83 10.81 -11.51
N PRO A 186 3.39 10.52 -12.76
CA PRO A 186 1.99 10.60 -13.14
C PRO A 186 1.10 9.63 -12.34
N PHE A 187 1.68 8.56 -11.76
CA PHE A 187 0.99 7.62 -10.87
C PHE A 187 0.47 8.26 -9.57
N LEU A 188 1.07 9.38 -9.11
CA LEU A 188 0.56 10.11 -7.94
C LEU A 188 -0.81 10.73 -8.22
N LEU A 189 -1.04 11.15 -9.47
CA LEU A 189 -2.25 11.81 -9.95
C LEU A 189 -3.33 10.85 -10.44
N LYS A 190 -3.04 9.55 -10.55
CA LYS A 190 -4.06 8.58 -10.90
C LYS A 190 -5.15 8.64 -9.83
N GLU A 191 -6.28 9.26 -10.19
CA GLU A 191 -7.45 9.41 -9.34
C GLU A 191 -8.11 8.05 -9.16
N LEU A 192 -7.60 7.30 -8.19
CA LEU A 192 -8.26 6.09 -7.72
C LEU A 192 -9.69 6.43 -7.26
N TRP A 193 -9.86 7.62 -6.66
CA TRP A 193 -11.08 8.10 -6.00
C TRP A 193 -12.22 8.52 -6.94
N ALA A 194 -11.98 8.62 -8.25
CA ALA A 194 -13.01 8.94 -9.25
C ALA A 194 -13.59 7.69 -9.96
N GLY A 195 -13.12 6.48 -9.60
CA GLY A 195 -13.57 5.24 -10.24
C GLY A 195 -14.91 4.71 -9.71
N LYS A 196 -15.68 4.03 -10.56
CA LYS A 196 -16.96 3.36 -10.22
C LYS A 196 -16.84 2.44 -8.99
N MET A 197 -15.70 1.78 -8.79
CA MET A 197 -15.45 0.91 -7.64
C MET A 197 -15.54 1.69 -6.32
N LEU A 198 -14.82 2.81 -6.21
CA LEU A 198 -14.80 3.59 -4.97
C LEU A 198 -16.14 4.31 -4.75
N GLN A 199 -16.81 4.74 -5.82
CA GLN A 199 -18.20 5.22 -5.74
C GLN A 199 -19.12 4.15 -5.15
N TRP A 200 -19.05 2.92 -5.65
CA TRP A 200 -19.82 1.81 -5.10
C TRP A 200 -19.48 1.56 -3.62
N ILE A 201 -18.19 1.48 -3.26
CA ILE A 201 -17.76 1.25 -1.87
C ILE A 201 -18.32 2.33 -0.93
N PHE A 202 -18.20 3.61 -1.29
CA PHE A 202 -18.66 4.71 -0.45
C PHE A 202 -20.18 4.76 -0.33
N SER A 203 -20.91 4.62 -1.45
CA SER A 203 -22.37 4.56 -1.41
C SER A 203 -22.86 3.39 -0.56
N HIS A 204 -22.25 2.21 -0.71
CA HIS A 204 -22.60 1.04 0.10
C HIS A 204 -22.27 1.23 1.58
N SER A 205 -21.16 1.90 1.89
CA SER A 205 -20.75 2.23 3.27
C SER A 205 -21.71 3.23 3.91
N ILE A 206 -22.16 4.25 3.17
CA ILE A 206 -23.16 5.22 3.64
C ILE A 206 -24.49 4.51 3.89
N SER A 207 -24.95 3.69 2.94
CA SER A 207 -26.18 2.91 3.08
C SER A 207 -26.15 2.02 4.33
N THR A 208 -25.08 1.23 4.48
CA THR A 208 -24.87 0.37 5.65
C THR A 208 -24.84 1.17 6.95
N GLY A 209 -24.15 2.31 6.97
CA GLY A 209 -24.09 3.20 8.12
C GLY A 209 -25.48 3.73 8.53
N LYS A 210 -26.29 4.15 7.56
CA LYS A 210 -27.68 4.58 7.80
C LYS A 210 -28.52 3.46 8.39
N ASP A 211 -28.43 2.25 7.84
CA ASP A 211 -29.17 1.09 8.35
C ASP A 211 -28.78 0.74 9.79
N MET A 212 -27.49 0.84 10.11
CA MET A 212 -26.99 0.62 11.47
C MET A 212 -27.53 1.68 12.44
N LEU A 213 -27.47 2.96 12.06
CA LEU A 213 -27.97 4.06 12.89
C LEU A 213 -29.49 3.97 13.08
N ALA A 214 -30.24 3.58 12.05
CA ALA A 214 -31.69 3.38 12.13
C ALA A 214 -32.05 2.25 13.11
N LYS A 215 -31.26 1.17 13.15
CA LYS A 215 -31.43 0.06 14.10
C LYS A 215 -31.10 0.45 15.54
N VAL A 216 -30.11 1.32 15.73
CA VAL A 216 -29.76 1.83 17.08
C VAL A 216 -30.82 2.82 17.59
N GLY A 217 -31.38 3.64 16.71
CA GLY A 217 -32.38 4.66 17.04
C GLY A 217 -31.76 5.92 17.68
N GLY A 218 -32.46 7.06 17.62
CA GLY A 218 -32.01 8.33 18.21
C GLY A 218 -30.91 9.05 17.43
N HIS A 219 -30.76 8.72 16.15
CA HIS A 219 -29.72 9.25 15.25
C HIS A 219 -30.30 9.81 13.94
N GLU A 220 -31.55 10.28 13.98
CA GLU A 220 -32.31 10.75 12.81
C GLU A 220 -31.60 11.91 12.11
N GLU A 221 -30.95 12.80 12.86
CA GLU A 221 -30.15 13.90 12.29
C GLU A 221 -28.97 13.38 11.48
N ALA A 222 -28.22 12.41 12.01
CA ALA A 222 -27.08 11.81 11.33
C ALA A 222 -27.51 11.04 10.06
N ILE A 223 -28.61 10.28 10.14
CA ILE A 223 -29.18 9.56 8.98
C ILE A 223 -29.63 10.54 7.89
N ASN A 224 -30.30 11.63 8.27
CA ASN A 224 -30.71 12.68 7.35
C ASN A 224 -29.51 13.38 6.71
N TRP A 225 -28.46 13.66 7.49
CA TRP A 225 -27.23 14.25 6.96
C TRP A 225 -26.55 13.30 5.96
N LEU A 226 -26.35 12.03 6.31
CA LEU A 226 -25.76 11.02 5.42
C LEU A 226 -26.56 10.88 4.11
N SER A 227 -27.89 10.83 4.19
CA SER A 227 -28.75 10.73 3.01
C SER A 227 -28.62 11.94 2.08
N LYS A 228 -28.40 13.14 2.63
CA LYS A 228 -28.16 14.36 1.83
C LYS A 228 -26.78 14.36 1.18
N GLN A 229 -25.78 13.74 1.80
CA GLN A 229 -24.41 13.70 1.27
C GLN A 229 -24.20 12.58 0.26
N GLU A 230 -24.94 11.47 0.34
CA GLU A 230 -24.77 10.28 -0.50
C GLU A 230 -24.65 10.58 -2.00
N PRO A 231 -25.49 11.45 -2.62
CA PRO A 231 -25.35 11.77 -4.04
C PRO A 231 -24.07 12.54 -4.38
N ASN A 232 -23.52 13.28 -3.42
CA ASN A 232 -22.40 14.21 -3.60
C ASN A 232 -21.07 13.63 -3.07
N ILE A 233 -21.04 12.37 -2.63
CA ILE A 233 -19.90 11.83 -1.89
C ILE A 233 -18.61 11.86 -2.72
N ILE A 234 -18.69 11.57 -4.01
CA ILE A 234 -17.54 11.63 -4.93
C ILE A 234 -17.02 13.06 -5.04
N ASP A 235 -17.88 14.03 -5.25
CA ASP A 235 -17.47 15.45 -5.35
C ASP A 235 -16.83 15.94 -4.05
N ILE A 236 -17.36 15.51 -2.90
CA ILE A 236 -16.77 15.81 -1.59
C ILE A 236 -15.35 15.24 -1.51
N PHE A 237 -15.14 13.97 -1.86
CA PHE A 237 -13.82 13.35 -1.84
C PHE A 237 -12.86 14.03 -2.83
N SER A 238 -13.28 14.22 -4.08
CA SER A 238 -12.46 14.87 -5.11
C SER A 238 -12.03 16.28 -4.68
N LYS A 239 -12.93 17.05 -4.06
CA LYS A 239 -12.61 18.38 -3.53
C LYS A 239 -11.59 18.35 -2.39
N HIS A 240 -11.70 17.39 -1.46
CA HIS A 240 -10.80 17.30 -0.30
C HIS A 240 -9.44 16.68 -0.64
N LEU A 241 -9.37 15.90 -1.72
CA LEU A 241 -8.14 15.29 -2.21
C LEU A 241 -7.44 16.14 -3.28
N ALA A 242 -8.09 17.20 -3.75
CA ALA A 242 -7.49 18.15 -4.68
C ALA A 242 -6.22 18.76 -4.11
N ILE A 243 -5.21 18.90 -4.97
CA ILE A 243 -3.95 19.55 -4.63
C ILE A 243 -4.23 21.02 -4.31
N ALA A 244 -3.93 21.44 -3.07
CA ALA A 244 -4.14 22.80 -2.60
C ALA A 244 -2.84 23.41 -2.04
N ALA A 245 -2.62 24.68 -2.36
CA ALA A 245 -1.53 25.48 -1.78
C ALA A 245 -1.88 25.94 -0.34
N PRO A 246 -0.90 26.26 0.52
CA PRO A 246 0.55 26.23 0.25
C PRO A 246 1.23 24.89 0.57
N PHE A 247 0.52 23.92 1.14
CA PHE A 247 1.06 22.63 1.56
C PHE A 247 0.40 21.48 0.80
N SER A 248 1.00 21.08 -0.32
CA SER A 248 0.65 19.84 -1.00
C SER A 248 1.74 18.81 -0.74
N ALA A 249 1.43 17.82 0.08
CA ALA A 249 2.35 16.74 0.43
C ALA A 249 1.93 15.42 -0.23
N ILE A 250 2.89 14.52 -0.39
CA ILE A 250 2.59 13.12 -0.71
C ILE A 250 2.03 12.47 0.56
N CYS A 251 0.83 11.89 0.46
CA CYS A 251 0.14 11.24 1.57
C CYS A 251 0.22 9.71 1.47
N HIS A 252 0.14 9.02 2.59
CA HIS A 252 0.09 7.54 2.64
C HIS A 252 -1.19 6.98 2.00
N GLY A 253 -2.30 7.72 2.05
CA GLY A 253 -3.58 7.35 1.42
C GLY A 253 -4.41 6.32 2.19
N ASP A 254 -3.78 5.39 2.92
CA ASP A 254 -4.47 4.42 3.78
C ASP A 254 -3.65 4.12 5.06
N CYS A 255 -3.65 5.06 6.02
CA CYS A 255 -2.86 4.96 7.25
C CYS A 255 -3.59 4.19 8.36
N TRP A 256 -4.24 3.08 7.99
CA TRP A 256 -4.94 2.21 8.92
C TRP A 256 -3.99 1.19 9.58
N ASN A 257 -4.37 0.68 10.75
CA ASN A 257 -3.52 -0.18 11.59
C ASN A 257 -2.95 -1.42 10.89
N ASN A 258 -3.67 -1.97 9.90
CA ASN A 258 -3.23 -3.16 9.18
C ASN A 258 -2.10 -2.88 8.17
N ASN A 259 -1.78 -1.61 7.92
CA ASN A 259 -0.69 -1.20 7.04
C ASN A 259 0.55 -0.73 7.81
N ILE A 260 0.55 -0.84 9.15
CA ILE A 260 1.63 -0.33 10.00
C ILE A 260 2.11 -1.43 10.94
N LEU A 261 3.42 -1.62 10.99
CA LEU A 261 4.07 -2.53 11.92
C LEU A 261 4.90 -1.76 12.95
N PHE A 262 4.91 -2.24 14.18
CA PHE A 262 5.55 -1.62 15.33
C PHE A 262 6.59 -2.54 15.97
N ARG A 263 7.56 -1.94 16.63
CA ARG A 263 8.60 -2.60 17.41
C ARG A 263 9.10 -1.68 18.51
#